data_AF-A0A7J9YWR8-F1
#
_entry.id   AF-A0A7J9YWR8-F1
#
_cell.length_a   1.000
_cell.length_b   1.000
_cell.length_c   1.000
_cell.angle_alpha   90.00
_cell.angle_beta   90.00
_cell.angle_gamma   90.00
#
_symmetry.space_group_name_H-M   'P 1'
#
loop_
_entity.id
_entity.type
_entity.pdbx_description
1 polymer ?
#
loop_
_entity_poly.entity_id
_entity_poly.type
_entity_poly.pdbx_seq_one_letter_code
_entity_poly.pdbx_strand_id
1 'polypeptide(L)'
;MTTKAEFNAEEWQKVLEGAALAGLIVITAQRGGTLRESMSMAKAYAEARKEHQGELIGEVVASPPQMNPRRFSSAEDLRTRGLAELREAVELLDSKATPEEVDEYKRFTMTVAQRAAEADKSGGFLGIGGERVSDSEREALAAIAETLGVEPPAEGATSG
;
A
#
# COMPACT_ATOMS: atom_id res chain seq x y z
N MET A 1 16.55 -6.34 15.74
CA MET A 1 16.06 -5.29 14.84
C MET A 1 16.49 -5.71 13.46
N THR A 2 15.53 -5.90 12.57
CA THR A 2 15.76 -6.39 11.22
C THR A 2 15.96 -5.21 10.28
N THR A 3 17.00 -5.31 9.45
CA THR A 3 17.37 -4.29 8.47
C THR A 3 17.46 -4.94 7.09
N LYS A 4 17.57 -4.13 6.04
CA LYS A 4 17.77 -4.57 4.64
C LYS A 4 18.96 -5.52 4.48
N ALA A 5 19.92 -5.51 5.41
CA ALA A 5 21.08 -6.41 5.38
C ALA A 5 20.71 -7.89 5.57
N GLU A 6 19.54 -8.17 6.16
CA GLU A 6 18.99 -9.53 6.32
C GLU A 6 18.36 -10.08 5.02
N PHE A 7 18.24 -9.22 4.00
CA PHE A 7 17.62 -9.53 2.72
C PHE A 7 18.67 -9.46 1.60
N ASN A 8 18.56 -10.37 0.64
CA ASN A 8 19.22 -10.16 -0.64
C ASN A 8 18.49 -9.09 -1.46
N ALA A 9 19.06 -8.70 -2.61
CA ALA A 9 18.50 -7.64 -3.43
C ALA A 9 17.07 -7.93 -3.93
N GLU A 10 16.79 -9.17 -4.34
CA GLU A 10 15.47 -9.57 -4.86
C GLU A 10 14.42 -9.61 -3.75
N GLU A 11 14.79 -10.19 -2.61
CA GLU A 11 13.96 -10.24 -1.40
C GLU A 11 13.62 -8.83 -0.90
N TRP A 12 14.60 -7.92 -0.84
CA TRP A 12 14.35 -6.55 -0.44
C TRP A 12 13.42 -5.83 -1.42
N GLN A 13 13.60 -6.04 -2.73
CA GLN A 13 12.66 -5.49 -3.71
C GLN A 13 11.23 -6.03 -3.49
N LYS A 14 11.04 -7.32 -3.17
CA LYS A 14 9.71 -7.85 -2.83
C LYS A 14 9.07 -7.11 -1.65
N VAL A 15 9.84 -6.84 -0.59
CA VAL A 15 9.36 -6.08 0.58
C VAL A 15 8.95 -4.66 0.19
N LEU A 16 9.74 -3.97 -0.64
CA LEU A 16 9.40 -2.63 -1.11
C LEU A 16 8.18 -2.63 -2.03
N GLU A 17 8.10 -3.59 -2.96
CA GLU A 17 7.00 -3.72 -3.91
C GLU A 17 5.69 -4.06 -3.21
N GLY A 18 5.68 -4.94 -2.21
CA GLY A 18 4.47 -5.32 -1.48
C GLY A 18 3.70 -4.11 -0.95
N ALA A 19 4.38 -3.26 -0.17
CA ALA A 19 3.78 -2.05 0.40
C ALA A 19 3.26 -1.09 -0.69
N ALA A 20 3.98 -0.99 -1.79
CA ALA A 20 3.67 -0.06 -2.86
C ALA A 20 2.52 -0.55 -3.76
N LEU A 21 2.42 -1.87 -3.97
CA LEU A 21 1.32 -2.53 -4.68
C LEU A 21 -0.01 -2.31 -3.97
N ALA A 22 -0.05 -2.35 -2.63
CA ALA A 22 -1.25 -2.07 -1.87
C ALA A 22 -1.83 -0.68 -2.21
N GLY A 23 -0.97 0.35 -2.28
CA GLY A 23 -1.38 1.68 -2.72
C GLY A 23 -1.86 1.74 -4.17
N LEU A 24 -1.17 1.05 -5.08
CA LEU A 24 -1.53 1.02 -6.50
C LEU A 24 -2.85 0.29 -6.77
N ILE A 25 -3.13 -0.80 -6.06
CA ILE A 25 -4.39 -1.56 -6.18
C ILE A 25 -5.57 -0.66 -5.83
N VAL A 26 -5.45 0.16 -4.78
CA VAL A 26 -6.49 1.13 -4.40
C VAL A 26 -6.63 2.23 -5.44
N ILE A 27 -5.53 2.85 -5.87
CA ILE A 27 -5.53 3.92 -6.88
C ILE A 27 -6.20 3.46 -8.17
N THR A 28 -5.91 2.25 -8.63
CA THR A 28 -6.42 1.71 -9.90
C THR A 28 -7.81 1.09 -9.79
N ALA A 29 -8.40 1.03 -8.58
CA ALA A 29 -9.73 0.47 -8.37
C ALA A 29 -10.83 1.32 -9.02
N GLN A 30 -10.61 2.63 -9.19
CA GLN A 30 -11.52 3.50 -9.95
C GLN A 30 -11.33 3.31 -11.47
N ARG A 31 -12.44 3.33 -12.21
CA ARG A 31 -12.48 3.11 -13.67
C ARG A 31 -11.55 4.08 -14.42
N GLY A 32 -10.41 3.59 -14.89
CA GLY A 32 -9.59 4.26 -15.90
C GLY A 32 -8.54 5.25 -15.39
N GLY A 33 -8.07 5.10 -14.15
CA GLY A 33 -6.95 5.89 -13.63
C GLY A 33 -5.71 5.77 -14.53
N THR A 34 -5.25 6.90 -15.07
CA THR A 34 -3.92 6.94 -15.70
C THR A 34 -2.87 6.78 -14.61
N LEU A 35 -1.80 6.02 -14.87
CA LEU A 35 -0.62 5.81 -13.98
C LEU A 35 0.17 7.10 -13.64
N ARG A 36 -0.47 8.27 -13.62
CA ARG A 36 0.13 9.59 -13.37
C ARG A 36 0.16 9.97 -11.89
N GLU A 37 -0.24 9.08 -10.99
CA GLU A 37 -0.45 9.40 -9.57
C GLU A 37 0.75 9.07 -8.68
N SER A 38 1.97 9.22 -9.21
CA SER A 38 3.22 9.11 -8.43
C SER A 38 3.28 10.12 -7.27
N MET A 39 2.58 11.26 -7.38
CA MET A 39 2.51 12.26 -6.32
C MET A 39 1.62 11.82 -5.13
N SER A 40 0.51 11.13 -5.41
CA SER A 40 -0.38 10.59 -4.37
C SER A 40 0.32 9.53 -3.52
N MET A 41 1.15 8.69 -4.15
CA MET A 41 1.98 7.69 -3.45
C MET A 41 3.07 8.30 -2.57
N ALA A 42 3.82 9.29 -3.07
CA ALA A 42 4.84 9.95 -2.26
C ALA A 42 4.23 10.59 -0.99
N LYS A 43 3.06 11.22 -1.12
CA LYS A 43 2.31 11.77 0.01
C LYS A 43 1.81 10.67 0.97
N ALA A 44 1.29 9.57 0.43
CA ALA A 44 0.82 8.44 1.24
C ALA A 44 1.93 7.86 2.12
N TYR A 45 3.13 7.65 1.55
CA TYR A 45 4.30 7.18 2.30
C TYR A 45 4.75 8.19 3.36
N ALA A 46 4.78 9.48 3.04
CA ALA A 46 5.17 10.52 3.97
C ALA A 46 4.21 10.63 5.17
N GLU A 47 2.90 10.51 4.94
CA GLU A 47 1.90 10.52 6.02
C GLU A 47 1.95 9.22 6.82
N ALA A 48 2.03 8.05 6.17
CA ALA A 48 2.15 6.76 6.86
C ALA A 48 3.41 6.73 7.75
N ARG A 49 4.54 7.26 7.30
CA ARG A 49 5.78 7.31 8.10
C ARG A 49 5.66 8.11 9.40
N LYS A 50 4.69 9.02 9.52
CA LYS A 50 4.45 9.75 10.78
C LYS A 50 3.85 8.86 11.86
N GLU A 51 3.11 7.84 11.46
CA GLU A 51 2.40 6.90 12.36
C GLU A 51 3.25 5.66 12.70
N HIS A 52 4.23 5.34 11.85
CA HIS A 52 5.07 4.15 11.98
C HIS A 52 6.53 4.56 12.15
N GLN A 53 7.20 4.11 13.22
CA GLN A 53 8.55 4.58 13.59
C GLN A 53 9.60 3.48 13.64
N GLY A 54 9.25 2.23 13.37
CA GLY A 54 10.17 1.11 13.33
C GLY A 54 11.32 1.29 12.35
N GLU A 55 12.45 0.65 12.67
CA GLU A 55 13.68 0.73 11.88
C GLU A 55 13.48 0.14 10.47
N LEU A 56 12.83 -1.03 10.39
CA LEU A 56 12.45 -1.66 9.12
C LEU A 56 11.60 -0.73 8.24
N ILE A 57 10.59 -0.07 8.81
CA ILE A 57 9.73 0.89 8.10
C ILE A 57 10.53 2.11 7.66
N GLY A 58 11.47 2.57 8.50
CA GLY A 58 12.41 3.62 8.14
C GLY A 58 13.17 3.29 6.86
N GLU A 59 13.68 2.07 6.73
CA GLU A 59 14.40 1.63 5.53
C GLU A 59 13.50 1.42 4.32
N VAL A 60 12.29 0.89 4.51
CA VAL A 60 11.27 0.75 3.45
C VAL A 60 10.92 2.12 2.87
N VAL A 61 10.65 3.11 3.72
CA VAL A 61 10.28 4.47 3.27
C VAL A 61 11.46 5.21 2.63
N ALA A 62 12.68 4.96 3.09
CA ALA A 62 13.89 5.56 2.50
C ALA A 62 14.29 4.93 1.15
N SER A 63 13.70 3.80 0.78
CA SER A 63 14.05 3.03 -0.41
C SER A 63 12.92 3.07 -1.44
N PRO A 64 13.10 3.74 -2.59
CA PRO A 64 12.07 3.73 -3.62
C PRO A 64 11.94 2.32 -4.23
N PRO A 65 10.71 1.79 -4.39
CA PRO A 65 10.49 0.51 -5.06
C PRO A 65 10.80 0.63 -6.56
N GLN A 66 11.44 -0.40 -7.15
CA GLN A 66 11.67 -0.46 -8.59
C GLN A 66 10.47 -1.08 -9.33
N MET A 67 9.29 -0.48 -9.20
CA MET A 67 8.11 -1.00 -9.87
C MET A 67 8.12 -0.70 -11.37
N ASN A 68 7.78 -1.72 -12.16
CA ASN A 68 7.45 -1.59 -13.58
C ASN A 68 5.93 -1.78 -13.78
N PRO A 69 5.13 -0.70 -13.87
CA PRO A 69 3.68 -0.80 -14.01
C PRO A 69 3.22 -1.56 -15.26
N ARG A 70 4.07 -1.65 -16.30
CA ARG A 70 3.75 -2.37 -17.54
C ARG A 70 3.73 -3.90 -17.37
N ARG A 71 4.15 -4.42 -16.20
CA ARG A 71 4.08 -5.85 -15.89
C ARG A 71 2.66 -6.36 -15.64
N PHE A 72 1.72 -5.44 -15.40
CA PHE A 72 0.31 -5.74 -15.22
C PHE A 72 -0.46 -5.36 -16.48
N SER A 73 -1.29 -6.29 -16.95
CA SER A 73 -2.05 -6.15 -18.20
C SER A 73 -3.35 -5.37 -18.03
N SER A 74 -3.88 -5.30 -16.80
CA SER A 74 -5.09 -4.58 -16.44
C SER A 74 -5.10 -4.24 -14.94
N ALA A 75 -6.07 -3.42 -14.50
CA ALA A 75 -6.29 -3.16 -13.07
C ALA A 75 -6.71 -4.43 -12.31
N GLU A 76 -7.43 -5.35 -12.97
CA GLU A 76 -7.80 -6.65 -12.40
C GLU A 76 -6.59 -7.58 -12.23
N ASP A 77 -5.68 -7.58 -13.22
CA ASP A 77 -4.42 -8.32 -13.16
C ASP A 77 -3.52 -7.76 -12.04
N LEU A 78 -3.45 -6.43 -11.91
CA LEU A 78 -2.78 -5.76 -10.80
C LEU A 78 -3.41 -6.12 -9.45
N ARG A 79 -4.74 -6.13 -9.31
CA ARG A 79 -5.41 -6.55 -8.08
C ARG A 79 -5.05 -7.99 -7.73
N THR A 80 -5.19 -8.91 -8.68
CA THR A 80 -5.00 -10.34 -8.41
C THR A 80 -3.53 -10.67 -8.10
N ARG A 81 -2.62 -10.29 -9.00
CA ARG A 81 -1.19 -10.60 -8.84
C ARG A 81 -0.54 -9.72 -7.77
N GLY A 82 -0.95 -8.47 -7.65
CA GLY A 82 -0.44 -7.56 -6.63
C GLY A 82 -0.79 -8.02 -5.21
N LEU A 83 -2.01 -8.55 -4.98
CA LEU A 83 -2.36 -9.16 -3.68
C LEU A 83 -1.53 -10.43 -3.40
N ALA A 84 -1.27 -11.24 -4.41
CA ALA A 84 -0.40 -12.41 -4.26
C ALA A 84 1.05 -12.00 -3.91
N GLU A 85 1.61 -11.02 -4.61
CA GLU A 85 2.95 -10.48 -4.34
C GLU A 85 3.04 -9.81 -2.95
N LEU A 86 1.97 -9.11 -2.52
CA LEU A 86 1.88 -8.57 -1.18
C LEU A 86 1.93 -9.68 -0.11
N ARG A 87 1.21 -10.78 -0.34
CA ARG A 87 1.25 -11.95 0.56
C ARG A 87 2.65 -12.54 0.65
N GLU A 88 3.32 -12.73 -0.49
CA GLU A 88 4.71 -13.21 -0.53
C GLU A 88 5.67 -12.31 0.26
N ALA A 89 5.49 -10.98 0.19
CA ALA A 89 6.31 -10.03 0.94
C ALA A 89 6.13 -10.19 2.45
N VAL A 90 4.89 -10.39 2.90
CA VAL A 90 4.57 -10.64 4.32
C VAL A 90 5.15 -11.98 4.78
N GLU A 91 4.98 -13.05 4.00
CA GLU A 91 5.53 -14.38 4.32
C GLU A 91 7.06 -14.36 4.39
N LEU A 92 7.71 -13.59 3.51
CA LEU A 92 9.15 -13.38 3.54
C LEU A 92 9.57 -12.65 4.83
N LEU A 93 8.84 -11.61 5.25
CA LEU A 93 9.09 -10.92 6.50
C LEU A 93 8.86 -11.82 7.71
N ASP A 94 7.79 -12.63 7.73
CA ASP A 94 7.53 -13.61 8.80
C ASP A 94 8.68 -14.61 9.00
N SER A 95 9.45 -14.90 7.93
CA SER A 95 10.61 -15.80 8.01
C SER A 95 11.89 -15.17 8.55
N LYS A 96 11.99 -13.83 8.60
CA LYS A 96 13.24 -13.10 8.86
C LYS A 96 13.15 -11.97 9.89
N ALA A 97 11.98 -11.37 10.06
CA ALA A 97 11.73 -10.26 10.97
C ALA A 97 11.05 -10.74 12.26
N THR A 98 11.03 -9.91 13.30
CA THR A 98 10.27 -10.24 14.51
C THR A 98 8.77 -10.07 14.26
N PRO A 99 7.90 -10.79 14.98
CA PRO A 99 6.44 -10.65 14.82
C PRO A 99 5.96 -9.19 14.93
N GLU A 100 6.57 -8.41 15.83
CA GLU A 100 6.24 -6.99 16.00
C GLU A 100 6.59 -6.14 14.77
N GLU A 101 7.73 -6.43 14.12
CA GLU A 101 8.16 -5.75 12.90
C GLU A 101 7.27 -6.12 11.71
N VAL A 102 6.85 -7.39 11.61
CA VAL A 102 5.89 -7.82 10.59
C VAL A 102 4.53 -7.17 10.80
N ASP A 103 4.04 -7.13 12.03
CA ASP A 103 2.77 -6.48 12.36
C ASP A 103 2.81 -4.97 12.12
N GLU A 104 3.96 -4.32 12.34
CA GLU A 104 4.15 -2.92 11.94
C GLU A 104 4.15 -2.76 10.41
N TYR A 105 4.82 -3.65 9.66
CA TYR A 105 4.81 -3.62 8.20
C TYR A 105 3.40 -3.80 7.61
N LYS A 106 2.61 -4.74 8.16
CA LYS A 106 1.21 -4.94 7.77
C LYS A 106 0.39 -3.68 8.02
N ARG A 107 0.48 -3.09 9.22
CA ARG A 107 -0.24 -1.85 9.55
C ARG A 107 0.23 -0.67 8.70
N PHE A 108 1.52 -0.51 8.47
CA PHE A 108 2.09 0.50 7.59
C PHE A 108 1.55 0.39 6.17
N THR A 109 1.55 -0.82 5.60
CA THR A 109 1.03 -1.10 4.26
C THR A 109 -0.45 -0.77 4.15
N MET A 110 -1.23 -1.13 5.16
CA MET A 110 -2.66 -0.77 5.24
C MET A 110 -2.85 0.76 5.31
N THR A 111 -2.05 1.47 6.11
CA THR A 111 -2.07 2.94 6.16
C THR A 111 -1.74 3.55 4.80
N VAL A 112 -0.70 3.06 4.09
CA VAL A 112 -0.35 3.54 2.75
C VAL A 112 -1.54 3.38 1.78
N ALA A 113 -2.19 2.23 1.77
CA ALA A 113 -3.37 1.97 0.94
C ALA A 113 -4.54 2.91 1.28
N GLN A 114 -4.81 3.13 2.56
CA GLN A 114 -5.84 4.08 3.00
C GLN A 114 -5.52 5.52 2.59
N ARG A 115 -4.27 5.98 2.80
CA ARG A 115 -3.83 7.31 2.39
C ARG A 115 -3.89 7.50 0.88
N ALA A 116 -3.69 6.44 0.11
CA ALA A 116 -3.87 6.44 -1.34
C ALA A 116 -5.31 6.78 -1.75
N ALA A 117 -6.30 6.09 -1.16
CA ALA A 117 -7.71 6.40 -1.37
C ALA A 117 -8.09 7.81 -0.91
N GLU A 118 -7.47 8.30 0.16
CA GLU A 118 -7.72 9.66 0.66
C GLU A 118 -7.08 10.75 -0.20
N ALA A 119 -5.93 10.47 -0.83
CA ALA A 119 -5.20 11.46 -1.63
C ALA A 119 -5.93 11.81 -2.93
N ASP A 120 -6.62 10.87 -3.55
CA ASP A 120 -7.45 11.09 -4.75
C ASP A 120 -8.56 12.14 -4.51
N LYS A 121 -9.08 12.22 -3.28
CA LYS A 121 -10.07 13.21 -2.84
C LYS A 121 -9.62 14.66 -3.04
N SER A 122 -8.30 14.90 -3.03
CA SER A 122 -7.72 16.24 -3.15
C SER A 122 -7.36 16.65 -4.59
N GLY A 123 -7.55 15.76 -5.57
CA GLY A 123 -7.02 15.91 -6.92
C GLY A 123 -8.00 15.60 -8.06
N GLY A 124 -9.31 15.64 -7.81
CA GLY A 124 -10.31 15.45 -8.88
C GLY A 124 -10.04 16.36 -10.08
N PHE A 125 -9.82 15.76 -11.25
CA PHE A 125 -9.47 16.39 -12.53
C PHE A 125 -10.42 17.50 -13.01
N LEU A 126 -11.50 17.82 -12.28
CA LEU A 126 -12.46 18.87 -12.65
C LEU A 126 -13.27 19.44 -11.46
N GLY A 127 -12.72 19.47 -10.24
CA GLY A 127 -13.34 20.22 -9.14
C GLY A 127 -14.75 19.76 -8.70
N ILE A 128 -15.15 18.53 -9.04
CA ILE A 128 -16.35 17.89 -8.45
C ILE A 128 -15.84 16.89 -7.41
N GLY A 129 -15.75 17.38 -6.17
CA GLY A 129 -15.33 16.61 -5.02
C GLY A 129 -16.31 15.46 -4.72
N GLY A 130 -15.80 14.24 -4.73
CA GLY A 130 -16.45 13.10 -4.10
C GLY A 130 -16.02 13.02 -2.63
N GLU A 131 -16.97 13.22 -1.71
CA GLU A 131 -16.71 13.36 -0.27
C GLU A 131 -16.33 12.01 0.41
N ARG A 132 -16.39 10.88 -0.31
CA ARG A 132 -16.21 9.52 0.24
C ARG A 132 -15.38 8.63 -0.66
N VAL A 133 -14.59 7.74 -0.03
CA VAL A 133 -13.96 6.57 -0.68
C VAL A 133 -15.04 5.82 -1.45
N SER A 134 -14.80 5.55 -2.73
CA SER A 134 -15.71 4.84 -3.62
C SER A 134 -15.90 3.39 -3.19
N ASP A 135 -16.99 2.75 -3.61
CA ASP A 135 -17.24 1.34 -3.27
C ASP A 135 -16.13 0.42 -3.81
N SER A 136 -15.60 0.70 -5.01
CA SER A 136 -14.46 -0.02 -5.59
C SER A 136 -13.18 0.11 -4.77
N GLU A 137 -12.90 1.29 -4.22
CA GLU A 137 -11.73 1.48 -3.35
C GLU A 137 -11.95 0.80 -1.99
N ARG A 138 -13.16 0.80 -1.45
CA ARG A 138 -13.48 0.06 -0.21
C ARG A 138 -13.28 -1.44 -0.40
N GLU A 139 -13.74 -2.00 -1.52
CA GLU A 139 -13.49 -3.40 -1.87
C GLU A 139 -12.00 -3.71 -2.01
N ALA A 140 -11.21 -2.80 -2.59
CA ALA A 140 -9.76 -2.94 -2.68
C ALA A 140 -9.09 -2.91 -1.30
N LEU A 141 -9.47 -1.96 -0.44
CA LEU A 141 -8.97 -1.85 0.94
C LEU A 141 -9.31 -3.10 1.76
N ALA A 142 -10.53 -3.63 1.63
CA ALA A 142 -10.94 -4.85 2.30
C ALA A 142 -10.11 -6.06 1.86
N ALA A 143 -9.86 -6.21 0.55
CA ALA A 143 -9.02 -7.30 0.04
C ALA A 143 -7.55 -7.20 0.47
N ILE A 144 -7.04 -5.98 0.63
CA ILE A 144 -5.69 -5.73 1.17
C ILE A 144 -5.66 -6.11 2.66
N ALA A 145 -6.65 -5.68 3.45
CA ALA A 145 -6.74 -6.00 4.86
C ALA A 145 -6.80 -7.52 5.10
N GLU A 146 -7.61 -8.23 4.32
CA GLU A 146 -7.70 -9.69 4.33
C GLU A 146 -6.35 -10.35 3.99
N THR A 147 -5.66 -9.85 2.96
CA THR A 147 -4.33 -10.36 2.58
C THR A 147 -3.29 -10.17 3.67
N LEU A 148 -3.33 -9.04 4.36
CA LEU A 148 -2.42 -8.69 5.44
C LEU A 148 -2.78 -9.37 6.78
N GLY A 149 -4.01 -9.87 6.92
CA GLY A 149 -4.53 -10.37 8.19
C GLY A 149 -4.74 -9.27 9.24
N VAL A 150 -5.05 -8.05 8.81
CA VAL A 150 -5.32 -6.89 9.68
C VAL A 150 -6.78 -6.48 9.60
N GLU A 151 -7.22 -5.69 10.56
CA GLU A 151 -8.57 -5.10 10.52
C GLU A 151 -8.66 -4.10 9.36
N PRO A 152 -9.72 -4.15 8.53
CA PRO A 152 -9.93 -3.14 7.50
C PRO A 152 -10.12 -1.76 8.14
N PRO A 153 -9.79 -0.68 7.43
CA PRO A 153 -9.91 0.66 7.97
C PRO A 153 -11.38 0.92 8.31
N ALA A 154 -11.64 1.38 9.53
CA ALA A 154 -13.00 1.63 10.01
C ALA A 154 -13.76 2.50 9.01
N GLU A 155 -14.92 2.02 8.55
CA GLU A 155 -15.79 2.80 7.67
C GLU A 155 -16.08 4.14 8.34
N GLY A 156 -15.69 5.22 7.65
CA GLY A 156 -15.81 6.62 8.06
C GLY A 156 -16.45 6.86 9.42
N ALA A 157 -15.63 7.07 10.45
CA ALA A 157 -16.05 7.86 11.59
C ALA A 157 -16.34 9.28 11.08
N THR A 158 -17.55 9.49 10.56
CA THR A 158 -18.18 10.80 10.52
C THR A 158 -18.39 11.19 11.97
N SER A 159 -17.38 11.82 12.56
CA SER A 159 -17.56 12.63 13.76
C SER A 159 -18.57 13.72 13.40
N GLY A 160 -19.70 13.71 14.11
CA GLY A 160 -20.81 14.65 13.94
C GLY A 160 -20.55 16.05 14.48
#